data_AF-A0A2H9L2X2-F1
#
_entry.id   AF-A0A2H9L2X2-F1
#
_cell.length_a   1.000
_cell.length_b   1.000
_cell.length_c   1.000
_cell.angle_alpha   90.00
_cell.angle_beta   90.00
_cell.angle_gamma   90.00
#
_symmetry.space_group_name_H-M   'P 1'
#
loop_
_entity.id
_entity.type
_entity.pdbx_description
1 polymer ?
#
loop_
_entity_poly.entity_id
_entity_poly.type
_entity_poly.pdbx_seq_one_letter_code
_entity_poly.pdbx_strand_id
1 'polypeptide(L)'
;REWKRLDEIRKGERLAVVTGIPCTITAPIPTGWQALPRHFGPRSKAILPQTLDAETAALLGYVAGDGWVTRTRVAFDVNSEEEDLIPILCALAERKFGIAPKVRRENRAGKKPMNVIEMHSVDVAHNLSFLREKRVPDLVMRSGNAVASEFMAWLFEADGCVFGKGRGHRAIQLKSSEIEMLRDVQVLLLRFGIHSRINANNLCIRRAESMRKFAEKIGFRSAKKKARLAALVESVKNLQHEFGGQRSERVVLVRPAGFADVFDIEVPRWHRFIANGVISHNTAKSATLQYVSNLAPKSVYVSGASSSGVGLTASAEKEKDGEGWILKAGAMVLANGGLALIDEFDKMGDEDRGALHEAMEQQRISIAKAGIVTQFQSRTSVLAAANPKAGFFDPSTPIPMQFNIQPALLSRFDLIFAIRDELDESRDRRIAGHILAGHKLAGEKTEPPEDSPLKPSIDADLLRKYIAYARRNHFPTLSDDAIAKIENFYVEMRKTGK
;
A
#
# COMPACT_ATOMS: atom_id res chain seq x y z
N ARG A 1 -11.77 1.32 18.05
CA ARG A 1 -10.47 1.63 17.42
C ARG A 1 -10.72 2.87 16.60
N GLU A 2 -9.88 3.89 16.73
CA GLU A 2 -10.04 5.16 16.02
C GLU A 2 -9.01 5.21 14.89
N TRP A 3 -9.41 5.69 13.73
CA TRP A 3 -8.51 5.95 12.62
C TRP A 3 -8.00 7.37 12.75
N LYS A 4 -6.68 7.54 12.65
CA LYS A 4 -6.00 8.83 12.67
C LYS A 4 -5.13 8.95 11.42
N ARG A 5 -4.96 10.17 10.94
CA ARG A 5 -3.97 10.48 9.89
C ARG A 5 -2.56 10.24 10.43
N LEU A 6 -1.60 9.97 9.54
CA LEU A 6 -0.23 9.64 9.96
C LEU A 6 0.45 10.78 10.74
N ASP A 7 0.11 12.03 10.41
CA ASP A 7 0.57 13.27 11.03
C ASP A 7 -0.10 13.57 12.39
N GLU A 8 -1.24 12.96 12.69
CA GLU A 8 -1.93 13.06 13.98
C GLU A 8 -1.36 12.08 15.03
N ILE A 9 -0.52 11.12 14.61
CA ILE A 9 0.04 10.08 15.47
C ILE A 9 1.07 10.69 16.43
N ARG A 10 0.77 10.66 17.73
CA ARG A 10 1.68 11.17 18.77
C ARG A 10 2.49 10.06 19.44
N LYS A 11 3.69 10.42 19.92
CA LYS A 11 4.51 9.56 20.78
C LYS A 11 3.71 9.14 22.01
N GLY A 12 3.71 7.84 22.32
CA GLY A 12 2.94 7.24 23.42
C GLY A 12 1.62 6.60 23.01
N GLU A 13 1.08 6.93 21.83
CA GLU A 13 -0.14 6.29 21.32
C GLU A 13 0.09 4.82 20.94
N ARG A 14 -1.00 4.04 20.83
CA ARG A 14 -0.96 2.61 20.49
C ARG A 14 -1.55 2.37 19.10
N LEU A 15 -0.67 2.15 18.12
CA LEU A 15 -1.08 1.85 16.75
C LEU A 15 -1.42 0.38 16.59
N ALA A 16 -2.47 0.08 15.82
CA ALA A 16 -2.72 -1.27 15.35
C ALA A 16 -1.61 -1.71 14.38
N VAL A 17 -1.00 -2.86 14.61
CA VAL A 17 0.08 -3.39 13.76
C VAL A 17 -0.36 -4.66 13.03
N VAL A 18 0.20 -4.84 11.83
CA VAL A 18 -0.06 -5.98 10.94
C VAL A 18 0.33 -7.29 11.64
N THR A 19 -0.58 -8.26 11.63
CA THR A 19 -0.38 -9.56 12.30
C THR A 19 0.44 -10.54 11.45
N GLY A 20 0.43 -10.39 10.13
CA GLY A 20 1.34 -11.04 9.18
C GLY A 20 1.15 -10.47 7.77
N ILE A 21 2.17 -10.59 6.92
CA ILE A 21 2.17 -10.07 5.55
C ILE A 21 2.14 -11.27 4.58
N PRO A 22 1.01 -11.63 3.96
CA PRO A 22 0.99 -12.77 3.03
C PRO A 22 1.94 -12.51 1.86
N CYS A 23 2.83 -13.47 1.58
CA CYS A 23 3.70 -13.41 0.41
C CYS A 23 2.99 -14.07 -0.77
N THR A 24 2.67 -13.29 -1.80
CA THR A 24 2.05 -13.74 -3.06
C THR A 24 3.08 -14.09 -4.14
N ILE A 25 4.38 -13.94 -3.84
CA ILE A 25 5.45 -14.08 -4.81
C ILE A 25 5.88 -15.54 -4.91
N THR A 26 5.58 -16.15 -6.07
CA THR A 26 5.90 -17.55 -6.39
C THR A 26 6.92 -17.70 -7.53
N ALA A 27 7.12 -16.66 -8.33
CA ALA A 27 8.05 -16.67 -9.45
C ALA A 27 9.53 -16.68 -8.98
N PRO A 28 10.44 -17.41 -9.66
CA PRO A 28 11.86 -17.31 -9.42
C PRO A 28 12.39 -15.93 -9.82
N ILE A 29 13.31 -15.38 -9.03
CA ILE A 29 13.88 -14.04 -9.27
C ILE A 29 15.18 -14.16 -10.06
N PRO A 30 15.34 -13.46 -11.20
CA PRO A 30 16.63 -13.38 -11.88
C PRO A 30 17.64 -12.64 -11.00
N THR A 31 18.84 -13.20 -10.86
CA THR A 31 19.92 -12.57 -10.06
C THR A 31 20.53 -11.36 -10.75
N GLY A 32 20.52 -11.34 -12.08
CA GLY A 32 21.26 -10.38 -12.90
C GLY A 32 22.78 -10.54 -12.82
N TRP A 33 23.29 -11.63 -12.24
CA TRP A 33 24.72 -11.82 -12.02
C TRP A 33 25.49 -12.10 -13.31
N GLN A 34 26.59 -11.37 -13.53
CA GLN A 34 27.39 -11.43 -14.75
C GLN A 34 28.87 -11.61 -14.44
N ALA A 35 29.59 -12.36 -15.29
CA ALA A 35 31.04 -12.44 -15.22
C ALA A 35 31.65 -11.10 -15.67
N LEU A 36 32.69 -10.64 -14.98
CA LEU A 36 33.34 -9.38 -15.35
C LEU A 36 34.01 -9.49 -16.73
N PRO A 37 33.95 -8.43 -17.57
CA PRO A 37 34.68 -8.42 -18.83
C PRO A 37 36.20 -8.48 -18.56
N ARG A 38 36.89 -9.40 -19.24
CA ARG A 38 38.34 -9.58 -19.12
C ARG A 38 38.99 -9.52 -20.48
N HIS A 39 39.91 -8.58 -20.67
CA HIS A 39 40.75 -8.49 -21.87
C HIS A 39 41.95 -9.44 -21.82
N PHE A 40 42.43 -9.79 -20.62
CA PHE A 40 43.57 -10.68 -20.40
C PHE A 40 43.33 -11.64 -19.22
N GLY A 41 43.99 -12.80 -19.27
CA GLY A 41 43.92 -13.84 -18.25
C GLY A 41 42.83 -14.90 -18.48
N PRO A 42 42.83 -16.00 -17.70
CA PRO A 42 41.87 -17.08 -17.85
C PRO A 42 40.44 -16.62 -17.52
N ARG A 43 39.48 -17.10 -18.31
CA ARG A 43 38.05 -17.00 -17.98
C ARG A 43 37.78 -17.71 -16.65
N SER A 44 36.85 -17.16 -15.89
CA SER A 44 36.45 -17.73 -14.61
C SER A 44 35.82 -19.10 -14.78
N LYS A 45 36.13 -20.02 -13.87
CA LYS A 45 35.46 -21.31 -13.76
C LYS A 45 34.21 -21.27 -12.87
N ALA A 46 33.92 -20.10 -12.28
CA ALA A 46 32.78 -19.93 -11.39
C ALA A 46 31.46 -19.94 -12.17
N ILE A 47 30.49 -20.67 -11.63
CA ILE A 47 29.09 -20.62 -12.06
C ILE A 47 28.45 -19.41 -11.36
N LEU A 48 27.61 -18.68 -12.08
CA LEU A 48 26.77 -17.63 -11.53
C LEU A 48 25.31 -18.07 -11.70
N PRO A 49 24.60 -18.42 -10.60
CA PRO A 49 23.18 -18.77 -10.65
C PRO A 49 22.37 -17.68 -11.36
N GLN A 50 21.60 -18.05 -12.38
CA GLN A 50 20.75 -17.13 -13.14
C GLN A 50 19.51 -16.69 -12.34
N THR A 51 19.04 -17.54 -11.41
CA THR A 51 17.91 -17.26 -10.52
C THR A 51 18.30 -17.48 -9.06
N LEU A 52 17.72 -16.67 -8.16
CA LEU A 52 17.89 -16.83 -6.72
C LEU A 52 16.97 -17.95 -6.23
N ASP A 53 17.55 -19.12 -5.99
CA ASP A 53 16.88 -20.26 -5.34
C ASP A 53 17.21 -20.34 -3.83
N ALA A 54 16.55 -21.27 -3.14
CA ALA A 54 16.64 -21.42 -1.69
C ALA A 54 18.06 -21.84 -1.23
N GLU A 55 18.74 -22.68 -2.00
CA GLU A 55 20.12 -23.11 -1.72
C GLU A 55 21.15 -21.98 -1.95
N THR A 56 20.93 -21.11 -2.94
CA THR A 56 21.76 -19.92 -3.13
C THR A 56 21.51 -18.93 -1.99
N ALA A 57 20.25 -18.74 -1.60
CA ALA A 57 19.84 -17.87 -0.50
C ALA A 57 20.39 -18.33 0.87
N ALA A 58 20.51 -19.65 1.08
CA ALA A 58 21.19 -20.22 2.25
C ALA A 58 22.64 -19.71 2.39
N LEU A 59 23.43 -19.78 1.31
CA LEU A 59 24.80 -19.27 1.33
C LEU A 59 24.85 -17.76 1.55
N LEU A 60 23.96 -16.99 0.91
CA LEU A 60 23.85 -15.54 1.13
C LEU A 60 23.50 -15.21 2.58
N GLY A 61 22.64 -16.00 3.23
CA GLY A 61 22.24 -15.81 4.63
C GLY A 61 23.41 -15.99 5.59
N TYR A 62 24.20 -17.05 5.40
CA TYR A 62 25.38 -17.30 6.24
C TYR A 62 26.48 -16.24 6.02
N VAL A 63 26.74 -15.86 4.76
CA VAL A 63 27.72 -14.80 4.44
C VAL A 63 27.26 -13.42 4.95
N ALA A 64 25.96 -13.15 4.97
CA ALA A 64 25.42 -11.91 5.53
C ALA A 64 25.72 -11.79 7.04
N GLY A 65 25.66 -12.90 7.79
CA GLY A 65 26.04 -12.94 9.22
C GLY A 65 27.55 -12.97 9.44
N ASP A 66 28.14 -14.18 9.46
CA ASP A 66 29.56 -14.42 9.79
C ASP A 66 30.53 -14.28 8.59
N GLY A 67 30.09 -13.70 7.47
CA GLY A 67 30.89 -13.54 6.25
C GLY A 67 31.41 -12.15 5.93
N TRP A 68 32.37 -12.09 5.01
CA TRP A 68 32.92 -10.87 4.43
C TRP A 68 33.28 -11.07 2.95
N VAL A 69 33.18 -9.98 2.18
CA VAL A 69 33.43 -9.99 0.74
C VAL A 69 34.54 -8.99 0.41
N THR A 70 35.64 -9.48 -0.16
CA THR A 70 36.76 -8.65 -0.64
C THR A 70 36.62 -8.38 -2.14
N ARG A 71 37.65 -7.87 -2.83
CA ARG A 71 37.63 -7.73 -4.30
C ARG A 71 37.79 -9.06 -5.06
N THR A 72 38.35 -10.10 -4.43
CA THR A 72 38.77 -11.33 -5.12
C THR A 72 38.28 -12.63 -4.48
N ARG A 73 37.78 -12.56 -3.24
CA ARG A 73 37.28 -13.69 -2.46
C ARG A 73 36.08 -13.30 -1.60
N VAL A 74 35.17 -14.26 -1.45
CA VAL A 74 34.11 -14.30 -0.43
C VAL A 74 34.58 -15.28 0.64
N ALA A 75 34.42 -14.95 1.91
CA ALA A 75 34.76 -15.86 2.99
C ALA A 75 33.77 -15.74 4.15
N PHE A 76 33.72 -16.78 4.98
CA PHE A 76 32.91 -16.82 6.19
C PHE A 76 33.58 -17.67 7.27
N ASP A 77 33.34 -17.29 8.51
CA ASP A 77 33.85 -17.97 9.70
C ASP A 77 32.83 -18.98 10.22
N VAL A 78 33.26 -20.19 10.55
CA VAL A 78 32.46 -21.20 11.27
C VAL A 78 33.13 -21.51 12.60
N ASN A 79 32.39 -21.39 13.70
CA ASN A 79 32.85 -21.73 15.04
C ASN A 79 33.10 -23.24 15.19
N SER A 80 34.13 -23.64 15.95
CA SER A 80 34.44 -25.06 16.24
C SER A 80 33.31 -25.86 16.91
N GLU A 81 32.28 -25.18 17.44
CA GLU A 81 31.10 -25.83 18.01
C GLU A 81 30.01 -26.19 16.99
N GLU A 82 30.21 -25.83 15.72
CA GLU A 82 29.25 -25.90 14.60
C GLU A 82 29.92 -26.48 13.33
N GLU A 83 30.94 -27.33 13.51
CA GLU A 83 31.67 -28.00 12.42
C GLU A 83 30.77 -28.91 11.55
N ASP A 84 29.58 -29.28 12.03
CA ASP A 84 28.55 -29.99 11.26
C ASP A 84 28.01 -29.18 10.07
N LEU A 85 28.19 -27.85 10.08
CA LEU A 85 27.79 -26.97 8.97
C LEU A 85 28.82 -26.92 7.83
N ILE A 86 30.10 -27.18 8.09
CA ILE A 86 31.19 -26.98 7.11
C ILE A 86 30.99 -27.83 5.84
N PRO A 87 30.69 -29.15 5.92
CA PRO A 87 30.45 -29.96 4.72
C PRO A 87 29.25 -29.47 3.90
N ILE A 88 28.20 -28.98 4.58
CA ILE A 88 26.97 -28.49 3.95
C ILE A 88 27.26 -27.19 3.17
N LEU A 89 27.95 -26.24 3.81
CA LEU A 89 28.32 -24.95 3.21
C LEU A 89 29.30 -25.14 2.04
N CYS A 90 30.28 -26.04 2.16
CA CYS A 90 31.18 -26.40 1.07
C CYS A 90 30.42 -27.01 -0.12
N ALA A 91 29.54 -27.99 0.12
CA ALA A 91 28.74 -28.61 -0.94
C ALA A 91 27.72 -27.65 -1.59
N LEU A 92 27.24 -26.63 -0.88
CA LEU A 92 26.41 -25.56 -1.45
C LEU A 92 27.25 -24.63 -2.35
N ALA A 93 28.42 -24.21 -1.89
CA ALA A 93 29.33 -23.35 -2.67
C ALA A 93 29.80 -24.03 -3.97
N GLU A 94 30.15 -25.33 -3.92
CA GLU A 94 30.53 -26.11 -5.10
C GLU A 94 29.35 -26.24 -6.08
N ARG A 95 28.16 -26.64 -5.61
CA ARG A 95 27.00 -26.86 -6.49
C ARG A 95 26.43 -25.59 -7.10
N LYS A 96 26.44 -24.45 -6.39
CA LYS A 96 25.88 -23.18 -6.90
C LYS A 96 26.88 -22.31 -7.63
N PHE A 97 28.13 -22.26 -7.16
CA PHE A 97 29.13 -21.34 -7.69
C PHE A 97 30.27 -22.05 -8.42
N GLY A 98 30.31 -23.39 -8.48
CA GLY A 98 31.37 -24.13 -9.17
C GLY A 98 32.76 -23.97 -8.52
N ILE A 99 32.81 -23.51 -7.26
CA ILE A 99 34.06 -23.21 -6.55
C ILE A 99 34.16 -24.11 -5.32
N ALA A 100 35.18 -24.96 -5.30
CA ALA A 100 35.62 -25.68 -4.10
C ALA A 100 36.22 -24.68 -3.08
N PRO A 101 35.60 -24.47 -1.91
CA PRO A 101 36.13 -23.53 -0.92
C PRO A 101 37.37 -24.08 -0.22
N LYS A 102 38.30 -23.19 0.16
CA LYS A 102 39.45 -23.57 0.99
C LYS A 102 39.09 -23.38 2.46
N VAL A 103 39.06 -24.47 3.21
CA VAL A 103 38.90 -24.45 4.68
C VAL A 103 40.26 -24.28 5.34
N ARG A 104 40.38 -23.34 6.29
CA ARG A 104 41.58 -23.09 7.09
C ARG A 104 41.20 -22.89 8.55
N ARG A 105 41.86 -23.59 9.46
CA ARG A 105 41.66 -23.40 10.90
C ARG A 105 42.51 -22.22 11.39
N GLU A 106 41.87 -21.21 11.98
CA GLU A 106 42.54 -20.05 12.56
C GLU A 106 42.40 -20.03 14.08
N ASN A 107 43.54 -20.00 14.77
CA ASN A 107 43.64 -19.95 16.23
C ASN A 107 44.12 -18.55 16.64
N ARG A 108 43.19 -17.68 17.06
CA ARG A 108 43.53 -16.33 17.58
C ARG A 108 43.66 -16.37 19.10
N ALA A 109 44.75 -15.82 19.65
CA ALA A 109 44.98 -15.77 21.09
C ALA A 109 43.79 -15.11 21.83
N GLY A 110 43.27 -15.77 22.86
CA GLY A 110 42.13 -15.31 23.65
C GLY A 110 40.74 -15.43 22.99
N LYS A 111 40.64 -16.02 21.78
CA LYS A 111 39.35 -16.33 21.13
C LYS A 111 39.18 -17.83 20.91
N LYS A 112 37.94 -18.27 20.70
CA LYS A 112 37.66 -19.67 20.29
C LYS A 112 38.28 -19.93 18.91
N PRO A 113 38.76 -21.16 18.65
CA PRO A 113 39.24 -21.53 17.32
C PRO A 113 38.09 -21.50 16.32
N MET A 114 38.37 -20.98 15.12
CA MET A 114 37.38 -20.88 14.05
C MET A 114 37.93 -21.48 12.75
N ASN A 115 37.03 -21.99 11.92
CA ASN A 115 37.33 -22.49 10.60
C ASN A 115 36.91 -21.42 9.59
N VAL A 116 37.89 -20.80 8.93
CA VAL A 116 37.71 -19.83 7.84
C VAL A 116 37.47 -20.62 6.55
N ILE A 117 36.36 -20.37 5.87
CA ILE A 117 36.05 -20.96 4.56
C ILE A 117 36.15 -19.86 3.49
N GLU A 118 37.08 -20.00 2.56
CA GLU A 118 37.34 -19.01 1.49
C GLU A 118 36.96 -19.53 0.10
N MET A 119 36.09 -18.78 -0.60
CA MET A 119 35.81 -18.94 -2.03
C MET A 119 36.61 -17.90 -2.83
N HIS A 120 37.58 -18.37 -3.60
CA HIS A 120 38.46 -17.51 -4.42
C HIS A 120 37.90 -17.34 -5.84
N SER A 121 37.11 -16.28 -6.05
CA SER A 121 36.64 -15.86 -7.38
C SER A 121 36.30 -14.37 -7.41
N VAL A 122 36.90 -13.66 -8.35
CA VAL A 122 36.66 -12.22 -8.58
C VAL A 122 35.21 -11.97 -8.99
N ASP A 123 34.62 -12.82 -9.84
CA ASP A 123 33.28 -12.60 -10.37
C ASP A 123 32.23 -12.84 -9.28
N VAL A 124 32.39 -13.88 -8.44
CA VAL A 124 31.49 -14.12 -7.30
C VAL A 124 31.65 -13.01 -6.26
N ALA A 125 32.88 -12.60 -5.94
CA ALA A 125 33.12 -11.51 -5.00
C ALA A 125 32.61 -10.14 -5.50
N HIS A 126 32.57 -9.92 -6.82
CA HIS A 126 31.94 -8.74 -7.42
C HIS A 126 30.42 -8.80 -7.31
N ASN A 127 29.79 -9.88 -7.79
CA ASN A 127 28.33 -10.02 -7.77
C ASN A 127 27.75 -10.06 -6.34
N LEU A 128 28.51 -10.55 -5.35
CA LEU A 128 28.10 -10.57 -3.94
C LEU A 128 28.59 -9.34 -3.13
N SER A 129 29.14 -8.31 -3.77
CA SER A 129 29.71 -7.15 -3.08
C SER A 129 28.70 -6.34 -2.25
N PHE A 130 27.40 -6.42 -2.57
CA PHE A 130 26.31 -5.82 -1.78
C PHE A 130 26.24 -6.38 -0.34
N LEU A 131 26.72 -7.60 -0.08
CA LEU A 131 26.74 -8.18 1.27
C LEU A 131 27.67 -7.42 2.24
N ARG A 132 28.58 -6.57 1.73
CA ARG A 132 29.42 -5.69 2.57
C ARG A 132 28.62 -4.67 3.36
N GLU A 133 27.44 -4.28 2.87
CA GLU A 133 26.56 -3.33 3.55
C GLU A 133 25.85 -3.96 4.76
N LYS A 134 26.00 -5.27 4.97
CA LYS A 134 25.38 -6.03 6.07
C LYS A 134 23.86 -5.79 6.19
N ARG A 135 23.19 -5.62 5.04
CA ARG A 135 21.73 -5.55 4.89
C ARG A 135 21.15 -6.86 4.39
N VAL A 136 19.84 -7.04 4.50
CA VAL A 136 19.17 -8.13 3.77
C VAL A 136 19.11 -7.76 2.29
N PRO A 137 19.56 -8.62 1.35
CA PRO A 137 19.60 -8.26 -0.07
C PRO A 137 18.22 -8.02 -0.66
N ASP A 138 18.07 -7.02 -1.53
CA ASP A 138 16.82 -6.74 -2.25
C ASP A 138 16.30 -7.95 -3.03
N LEU A 139 17.19 -8.79 -3.56
CA LEU A 139 16.83 -10.05 -4.21
C LEU A 139 16.06 -10.98 -3.25
N VAL A 140 16.45 -11.04 -1.98
CA VAL A 140 15.75 -11.82 -0.93
C VAL A 140 14.48 -11.11 -0.49
N MET A 141 14.52 -9.78 -0.31
CA MET A 141 13.33 -8.98 0.04
C MET A 141 12.22 -9.11 -1.01
N ARG A 142 12.57 -9.23 -2.30
CA ARG A 142 11.60 -9.42 -3.37
C ARG A 142 11.18 -10.88 -3.55
N SER A 143 11.91 -11.85 -2.97
CA SER A 143 11.69 -13.29 -3.20
C SER A 143 10.47 -13.89 -2.51
N GLY A 144 10.07 -15.08 -2.97
CA GLY A 144 9.05 -15.91 -2.33
C GLY A 144 9.48 -16.56 -1.01
N ASN A 145 8.52 -17.09 -0.26
CA ASN A 145 8.73 -17.58 1.10
C ASN A 145 9.79 -18.69 1.24
N ALA A 146 10.00 -19.55 0.24
CA ALA A 146 11.04 -20.60 0.31
C ALA A 146 12.46 -20.01 0.37
N VAL A 147 12.71 -19.00 -0.46
CA VAL A 147 14.00 -18.29 -0.57
C VAL A 147 14.24 -17.43 0.67
N ALA A 148 13.22 -16.67 1.11
CA ALA A 148 13.30 -15.85 2.32
C ALA A 148 13.45 -16.69 3.61
N SER A 149 12.84 -17.89 3.66
CA SER A 149 12.99 -18.83 4.78
C SER A 149 14.42 -19.35 4.90
N GLU A 150 15.02 -19.89 3.83
CA GLU A 150 16.41 -20.37 3.89
C GLU A 150 17.39 -19.24 4.20
N PHE A 151 17.27 -18.06 3.56
CA PHE A 151 18.13 -16.93 3.89
C PHE A 151 18.09 -16.59 5.39
N MET A 152 16.90 -16.50 5.97
CA MET A 152 16.76 -16.24 7.41
C MET A 152 17.28 -17.41 8.26
N ALA A 153 17.05 -18.66 7.86
CA ALA A 153 17.50 -19.82 8.63
C ALA A 153 19.02 -19.84 8.76
N TRP A 154 19.74 -19.53 7.68
CA TRP A 154 21.21 -19.47 7.69
C TRP A 154 21.77 -18.18 8.29
N LEU A 155 21.07 -17.04 8.19
CA LEU A 155 21.42 -15.82 8.93
C LEU A 155 21.27 -16.00 10.45
N PHE A 156 20.18 -16.62 10.90
CA PHE A 156 20.03 -17.03 12.30
C PHE A 156 21.00 -18.17 12.68
N GLU A 157 21.44 -19.00 11.74
CA GLU A 157 22.47 -20.01 12.02
C GLU A 157 23.84 -19.36 12.29
N ALA A 158 24.17 -18.24 11.68
CA ALA A 158 25.34 -17.44 12.03
C ALA A 158 25.12 -16.70 13.38
N ASP A 159 24.49 -15.53 13.33
CA ASP A 159 24.37 -14.56 14.45
C ASP A 159 23.28 -14.90 15.49
N GLY A 160 22.50 -15.97 15.26
CA GLY A 160 21.33 -16.28 16.07
C GLY A 160 21.61 -17.11 17.33
N CYS A 161 20.85 -16.83 18.39
CA CYS A 161 20.97 -17.47 19.69
C CYS A 161 19.60 -17.92 20.24
N VAL A 162 19.56 -19.09 20.87
CA VAL A 162 18.36 -19.62 21.54
C VAL A 162 18.60 -19.68 23.05
N PHE A 163 17.72 -19.04 23.82
CA PHE A 163 17.72 -19.04 25.28
C PHE A 163 16.50 -19.79 25.82
N GLY A 164 16.71 -20.67 26.82
CA GLY A 164 15.69 -21.62 27.30
C GLY A 164 15.50 -21.75 28.81
N LYS A 165 16.22 -21.02 29.67
CA LYS A 165 16.09 -21.10 31.15
C LYS A 165 16.16 -19.72 31.81
N GLY A 166 15.22 -19.44 32.73
CA GLY A 166 15.17 -18.21 33.55
C GLY A 166 14.00 -17.25 33.23
N ARG A 167 13.65 -16.36 34.18
CA ARG A 167 12.57 -15.37 34.04
C ARG A 167 12.95 -14.31 33.00
N GLY A 168 12.24 -14.29 31.86
CA GLY A 168 12.55 -13.40 30.73
C GLY A 168 13.58 -13.96 29.72
N HIS A 169 14.09 -15.17 29.95
CA HIS A 169 15.15 -15.81 29.15
C HIS A 169 14.61 -16.87 28.16
N ARG A 170 13.30 -16.89 27.86
CA ARG A 170 12.76 -17.68 26.75
C ARG A 170 12.72 -16.78 25.52
N ALA A 171 13.70 -16.93 24.63
CA ALA A 171 13.83 -16.06 23.46
C ALA A 171 14.66 -16.74 22.35
N ILE A 172 14.27 -16.49 21.11
CA ILE A 172 15.17 -16.57 19.95
C ILE A 172 15.67 -15.15 19.70
N GLN A 173 16.98 -14.99 19.54
CA GLN A 173 17.62 -13.69 19.37
C GLN A 173 18.49 -13.67 18.12
N LEU A 174 18.59 -12.51 17.48
CA LEU A 174 19.57 -12.20 16.43
C LEU A 174 20.26 -10.89 16.84
N LYS A 175 21.59 -10.90 16.92
CA LYS A 175 22.37 -9.68 17.18
C LYS A 175 23.02 -9.21 15.89
N SER A 176 23.10 -7.90 15.69
CA SER A 176 23.89 -7.30 14.61
C SER A 176 24.29 -5.89 15.02
N SER A 177 25.49 -5.45 14.64
CA SER A 177 25.89 -4.04 14.78
C SER A 177 25.01 -3.12 13.94
N GLU A 178 24.53 -3.61 12.79
CA GLU A 178 23.69 -2.85 11.87
C GLU A 178 22.21 -2.96 12.22
N ILE A 179 21.65 -1.88 12.75
CA ILE A 179 20.24 -1.84 13.15
C ILE A 179 19.27 -2.03 11.97
N GLU A 180 19.66 -1.58 10.77
CA GLU A 180 18.81 -1.70 9.57
C GLU A 180 18.68 -3.16 9.13
N MET A 181 19.72 -3.99 9.29
CA MET A 181 19.65 -5.43 9.07
C MET A 181 18.57 -6.09 9.93
N LEU A 182 18.51 -5.70 11.22
CA LEU A 182 17.52 -6.21 12.15
C LEU A 182 16.10 -5.76 11.76
N ARG A 183 15.94 -4.56 11.18
CA ARG A 183 14.64 -4.08 10.67
C ARG A 183 14.20 -4.87 9.44
N ASP A 184 15.08 -5.09 8.48
CA ASP A 184 14.77 -5.90 7.29
C ASP A 184 14.34 -7.32 7.69
N VAL A 185 15.07 -7.95 8.62
CA VAL A 185 14.72 -9.26 9.20
C VAL A 185 13.37 -9.19 9.94
N GLN A 186 13.10 -8.14 10.71
CA GLN A 186 11.79 -7.95 11.37
C GLN A 186 10.65 -7.90 10.35
N VAL A 187 10.84 -7.24 9.20
CA VAL A 187 9.85 -7.22 8.10
C VAL A 187 9.69 -8.60 7.45
N LEU A 188 10.78 -9.33 7.19
CA LEU A 188 10.67 -10.69 6.63
C LEU A 188 9.98 -11.67 7.60
N LEU A 189 10.25 -11.59 8.91
CA LEU A 189 9.60 -12.43 9.91
C LEU A 189 8.06 -12.27 9.92
N LEU A 190 7.55 -11.06 9.63
CA LEU A 190 6.11 -10.83 9.50
C LEU A 190 5.48 -11.63 8.35
N ARG A 191 6.23 -12.03 7.31
CA ARG A 191 5.70 -12.90 6.23
C ARG A 191 5.27 -14.28 6.72
N PHE A 192 5.94 -14.75 7.77
CA PHE A 192 5.67 -16.04 8.41
C PHE A 192 4.72 -15.90 9.61
N GLY A 193 4.24 -14.67 9.89
CA GLY A 193 3.45 -14.34 11.07
C GLY A 193 4.26 -14.39 12.38
N ILE A 194 5.59 -14.26 12.29
CA ILE A 194 6.52 -14.27 13.42
C ILE A 194 6.74 -12.82 13.87
N HIS A 195 6.55 -12.54 15.16
CA HIS A 195 6.70 -11.20 15.71
C HIS A 195 7.95 -11.13 16.59
N SER A 196 8.81 -10.18 16.27
CA SER A 196 10.02 -9.86 17.03
C SER A 196 10.00 -8.41 17.52
N ARG A 197 10.84 -8.10 18.51
CA ARG A 197 11.11 -6.74 18.98
C ARG A 197 12.59 -6.47 18.91
N ILE A 198 12.97 -5.36 18.29
CA ILE A 198 14.35 -4.85 18.30
C ILE A 198 14.56 -4.03 19.58
N ASN A 199 15.69 -4.23 20.26
CA ASN A 199 16.15 -3.40 21.35
C ASN A 199 17.66 -3.18 21.19
N ALA A 200 18.08 -1.94 20.92
CA ALA A 200 19.43 -1.60 20.48
C ALA A 200 19.89 -2.52 19.32
N ASN A 201 20.95 -3.29 19.54
CA ASN A 201 21.60 -4.18 18.57
C ASN A 201 21.08 -5.64 18.62
N ASN A 202 19.86 -5.87 19.13
CA ASN A 202 19.32 -7.21 19.38
C ASN A 202 17.84 -7.32 19.00
N LEU A 203 17.53 -8.18 18.03
CA LEU A 203 16.17 -8.59 17.66
C LEU A 203 15.76 -9.82 18.47
N CYS A 204 14.62 -9.74 19.16
CA CYS A 204 14.14 -10.77 20.09
C CYS A 204 12.73 -11.29 19.70
N ILE A 205 12.60 -12.59 19.43
CA ILE A 205 11.32 -13.32 19.33
C ILE A 205 11.05 -13.94 20.71
N ARG A 206 10.03 -13.43 21.43
CA ARG A 206 9.70 -13.84 22.81
C ARG A 206 8.34 -14.52 23.00
N ARG A 207 7.45 -14.50 21.98
CA ARG A 207 6.10 -15.05 22.09
C ARG A 207 6.06 -16.53 21.70
N ALA A 208 5.34 -17.36 22.45
CA ALA A 208 5.25 -18.81 22.22
C ALA A 208 4.78 -19.16 20.79
N GLU A 209 3.69 -18.55 20.33
CA GLU A 209 3.18 -18.69 18.96
C GLU A 209 4.25 -18.35 17.89
N SER A 210 4.98 -17.25 18.06
CA SER A 210 6.04 -16.83 17.15
C SER A 210 7.29 -17.73 17.22
N MET A 211 7.59 -18.34 18.37
CA MET A 211 8.63 -19.37 18.49
C MET A 211 8.24 -20.66 17.77
N ARG A 212 6.99 -21.11 17.89
CA ARG A 212 6.46 -22.28 17.16
C ARG A 212 6.54 -22.03 15.65
N LYS A 213 6.02 -20.89 15.17
CA LYS A 213 6.11 -20.48 13.76
C LYS A 213 7.55 -20.36 13.26
N PHE A 214 8.49 -19.88 14.08
CA PHE A 214 9.91 -19.87 13.72
C PHE A 214 10.47 -21.28 13.57
N ALA A 215 10.17 -22.19 14.50
CA ALA A 215 10.64 -23.58 14.44
C ALA A 215 10.05 -24.38 13.28
N GLU A 216 8.79 -24.12 12.94
CA GLU A 216 8.09 -24.73 11.81
C GLU A 216 8.60 -24.21 10.45
N LYS A 217 8.81 -22.89 10.32
CA LYS A 217 8.95 -22.24 9.00
C LYS A 217 10.34 -21.72 8.65
N ILE A 218 11.28 -21.70 9.60
CA ILE A 218 12.66 -21.18 9.41
C ILE A 218 13.64 -22.17 10.03
N GLY A 219 13.55 -22.34 11.35
CA GLY A 219 14.37 -23.24 12.15
C GLY A 219 15.85 -22.86 12.19
N PHE A 220 16.66 -23.81 12.66
CA PHE A 220 18.12 -23.79 12.61
C PHE A 220 18.62 -24.95 11.74
N ARG A 221 19.92 -24.98 11.43
CA ARG A 221 20.56 -26.00 10.61
C ARG A 221 21.52 -26.88 11.43
N SER A 222 22.28 -26.34 12.39
CA SER A 222 23.16 -27.18 13.24
C SER A 222 22.37 -28.07 14.19
N ALA A 223 22.91 -29.26 14.48
CA ALA A 223 22.32 -30.19 15.44
C ALA A 223 22.13 -29.53 16.83
N LYS A 224 23.10 -28.71 17.24
CA LYS A 224 23.12 -28.00 18.52
C LYS A 224 22.02 -26.94 18.65
N LYS A 225 21.87 -26.04 17.67
CA LYS A 225 20.81 -25.01 17.71
C LYS A 225 19.42 -25.61 17.50
N LYS A 226 19.28 -26.65 16.66
CA LYS A 226 18.05 -27.46 16.53
C LYS A 226 17.59 -28.05 17.87
N ALA A 227 18.46 -28.75 18.59
CA ALA A 227 18.13 -29.34 19.89
C ALA A 227 17.70 -28.28 20.93
N ARG A 228 18.39 -27.13 20.96
CA ARG A 228 18.02 -25.99 21.83
C ARG A 228 16.66 -25.39 21.46
N LEU A 229 16.35 -25.27 20.17
CA LEU A 229 15.07 -24.76 19.70
C LEU A 229 13.92 -25.73 20.03
N ALA A 230 14.12 -27.04 19.84
CA ALA A 230 13.14 -28.06 20.22
C ALA A 230 12.81 -27.99 21.73
N ALA A 231 13.85 -27.92 22.58
CA ALA A 231 13.68 -27.76 24.03
C ALA A 231 12.96 -26.44 24.41
N LEU A 232 13.25 -25.33 23.70
CA LEU A 232 12.54 -24.07 23.89
C LEU A 232 11.05 -24.20 23.51
N VAL A 233 10.74 -24.80 22.35
CA VAL A 233 9.37 -24.98 21.86
C VAL A 233 8.54 -25.84 22.82
N GLU A 234 9.09 -26.96 23.31
CA GLU A 234 8.41 -27.81 24.29
C GLU A 234 8.17 -27.04 25.60
N SER A 235 9.15 -26.25 26.07
CA SER A 235 8.98 -25.41 27.27
C SER A 235 7.85 -24.37 27.18
N VAL A 236 7.41 -24.00 25.96
CA VAL A 236 6.32 -23.03 25.71
C VAL A 236 5.06 -23.67 25.13
N LYS A 237 4.97 -24.99 25.06
CA LYS A 237 3.82 -25.74 24.53
C LYS A 237 2.53 -25.41 25.27
N ASN A 238 2.57 -25.43 26.61
CA ASN A 238 1.42 -25.14 27.48
C ASN A 238 1.12 -23.65 27.65
N LEU A 239 1.91 -22.75 27.04
CA LEU A 239 1.64 -21.30 27.08
C LEU A 239 0.63 -20.91 26.00
N GLN A 240 -0.66 -20.97 26.34
CA GLN A 240 -1.76 -20.41 25.56
C GLN A 240 -1.85 -18.89 25.76
N HIS A 241 -0.97 -18.14 25.08
CA HIS A 241 -1.20 -16.72 24.79
C HIS A 241 -1.59 -16.53 23.33
N GLU A 242 -2.67 -17.18 22.93
CA GLU A 242 -3.34 -16.98 21.65
C GLU A 242 -4.24 -15.76 21.78
N PHE A 243 -3.69 -14.58 21.44
CA PHE A 243 -4.51 -13.38 21.28
C PHE A 243 -5.28 -13.46 19.96
N GLY A 244 -6.56 -13.81 20.04
CA GLY A 244 -7.52 -13.74 18.93
C GLY A 244 -7.90 -12.31 18.54
N GLY A 245 -6.93 -11.41 18.39
CA GLY A 245 -7.20 -9.99 18.17
C GLY A 245 -6.07 -9.21 17.47
N GLN A 246 -6.44 -8.02 16.99
CA GLN A 246 -5.52 -7.05 16.40
C GLN A 246 -4.39 -6.70 17.39
N ARG A 247 -3.15 -6.79 16.93
CA ARG A 247 -1.98 -6.41 17.73
C ARG A 247 -1.85 -4.88 17.76
N SER A 248 -1.28 -4.36 18.84
CA SER A 248 -0.94 -2.94 18.93
C SER A 248 0.47 -2.73 19.49
N GLU A 249 1.23 -1.79 18.93
CA GLU A 249 2.53 -1.35 19.42
C GLU A 249 2.47 0.13 19.86
N ARG A 250 3.34 0.53 20.79
CA ARG A 250 3.38 1.93 21.28
C ARG A 250 4.36 2.76 20.45
N VAL A 251 3.92 3.91 19.97
CA VAL A 251 4.77 4.86 19.24
C VAL A 251 5.89 5.37 20.15
N VAL A 252 7.13 5.04 19.82
CA VAL A 252 8.32 5.45 20.60
C VAL A 252 8.86 6.80 20.11
N LEU A 253 8.80 7.03 18.80
CA LEU A 253 9.30 8.23 18.14
C LEU A 253 8.59 8.40 16.79
N VAL A 254 8.36 9.65 16.40
CA VAL A 254 7.95 10.05 15.04
C VAL A 254 9.06 10.96 14.53
N ARG A 255 9.50 10.76 13.28
CA ARG A 255 10.50 11.60 12.61
C ARG A 255 9.95 12.02 11.24
N PRO A 256 10.05 13.29 10.85
CA PRO A 256 9.86 13.69 9.46
C PRO A 256 10.90 12.96 8.59
N ALA A 257 10.45 12.28 7.54
CA ALA A 257 11.31 11.53 6.61
C ALA A 257 11.60 12.30 5.30
N GLY A 258 11.21 13.58 5.24
CA GLY A 258 11.17 14.39 4.02
C GLY A 258 9.82 14.30 3.32
N PHE A 259 9.73 14.98 2.17
CA PHE A 259 8.65 14.83 1.21
C PHE A 259 9.13 13.92 0.07
N ALA A 260 8.26 13.04 -0.41
CA ALA A 260 8.53 12.19 -1.57
C ALA A 260 7.31 12.21 -2.47
N ASP A 261 7.53 12.34 -3.78
CA ASP A 261 6.47 12.30 -4.77
C ASP A 261 5.88 10.88 -4.80
N VAL A 262 4.67 10.75 -4.27
CA VAL A 262 3.87 9.53 -4.40
C VAL A 262 2.98 9.68 -5.63
N PHE A 263 3.14 8.76 -6.59
CA PHE A 263 2.24 8.68 -7.73
C PHE A 263 0.88 8.18 -7.23
N ASP A 264 -0.07 9.11 -7.14
CA ASP A 264 -1.41 8.82 -6.68
C ASP A 264 -2.17 7.99 -7.72
N ILE A 265 -2.74 6.86 -7.29
CA ILE A 265 -3.60 6.00 -8.10
C ILE A 265 -4.85 5.68 -7.28
N GLU A 266 -5.83 6.59 -7.32
CA GLU A 266 -7.17 6.29 -6.85
C GLU A 266 -7.80 5.14 -7.66
N VAL A 267 -7.93 3.94 -7.07
CA VAL A 267 -8.67 2.81 -7.68
C VAL A 267 -9.90 2.45 -6.87
N PRO A 268 -11.13 2.79 -7.29
CA PRO A 268 -12.15 2.97 -6.29
C PRO A 268 -13.27 1.88 -6.32
N ARG A 269 -13.10 0.85 -5.51
CA ARG A 269 -14.21 0.28 -4.69
C ARG A 269 -13.73 0.02 -3.27
N TRP A 270 -12.47 -0.40 -3.22
CA TRP A 270 -11.63 -0.39 -2.06
C TRP A 270 -10.70 0.84 -1.97
N HIS A 271 -9.97 1.17 -3.05
CA HIS A 271 -8.59 1.71 -3.01
C HIS A 271 -7.69 1.17 -1.87
N ARG A 272 -8.02 0.01 -1.29
CA ARG A 272 -7.06 -0.95 -0.73
C ARG A 272 -6.18 -1.45 -1.87
N PHE A 273 -5.28 -0.59 -2.30
CA PHE A 273 -4.11 -0.99 -3.05
C PHE A 273 -3.00 -1.37 -2.06
N ILE A 274 -2.10 -2.25 -2.48
CA ILE A 274 -0.91 -2.61 -1.70
C ILE A 274 0.29 -1.88 -2.31
N ALA A 275 0.54 -0.67 -1.81
CA ALA A 275 1.82 0.01 -2.00
C ALA A 275 2.66 -0.16 -0.73
N ASN A 276 3.84 -0.79 -0.84
CA ASN A 276 4.85 -0.90 0.22
C ASN A 276 4.34 -1.36 1.62
N GLY A 277 3.23 -2.10 1.67
CA GLY A 277 2.68 -2.68 2.92
C GLY A 277 1.64 -1.84 3.67
N VAL A 278 1.04 -0.80 3.06
CA VAL A 278 -0.03 0.05 3.63
C VAL A 278 -1.34 -0.07 2.80
N ILE A 279 -2.51 0.28 3.38
CA ILE A 279 -3.89 -0.07 2.96
C ILE A 279 -4.88 1.12 3.24
N SER A 280 -5.94 1.39 2.43
CA SER A 280 -6.91 2.54 2.57
C SER A 280 -8.43 2.24 2.24
N HIS A 281 -9.32 3.22 1.95
CA HIS A 281 -10.78 3.10 1.63
C HIS A 281 -11.37 4.20 0.65
N ASN A 282 -11.83 3.89 -0.60
CA ASN A 282 -12.65 4.77 -1.52
C ASN A 282 -13.35 3.98 -2.71
N THR A 283 -14.37 4.57 -3.40
CA THR A 283 -15.35 3.96 -4.38
C THR A 283 -15.57 4.81 -5.66
N ALA A 284 -16.01 4.25 -6.82
CA ALA A 284 -15.82 4.75 -8.22
C ALA A 284 -16.42 6.13 -8.61
N LYS A 285 -16.83 6.87 -7.59
CA LYS A 285 -17.41 8.21 -7.60
C LYS A 285 -16.54 9.22 -8.37
N SER A 286 -15.26 9.36 -8.01
CA SER A 286 -14.35 10.37 -8.59
C SER A 286 -14.14 10.15 -10.09
N ALA A 287 -13.88 8.91 -10.51
CA ALA A 287 -13.82 8.53 -11.93
C ALA A 287 -15.15 8.76 -12.66
N THR A 288 -16.30 8.57 -12.00
CA THR A 288 -17.63 8.86 -12.57
C THR A 288 -17.81 10.37 -12.78
N LEU A 289 -17.43 11.20 -11.79
CA LEU A 289 -17.47 12.66 -11.92
C LEU A 289 -16.56 13.15 -13.06
N GLN A 290 -15.33 12.64 -13.15
CA GLN A 290 -14.40 12.99 -14.23
C GLN A 290 -14.94 12.59 -15.61
N TYR A 291 -15.52 11.40 -15.75
CA TYR A 291 -16.15 10.96 -17.00
C TYR A 291 -17.32 11.86 -17.41
N VAL A 292 -18.20 12.20 -16.46
CA VAL A 292 -19.30 13.16 -16.70
C VAL A 292 -18.75 14.54 -17.06
N SER A 293 -17.65 14.98 -16.45
CA SER A 293 -16.98 16.26 -16.76
C SER A 293 -16.49 16.33 -18.20
N ASN A 294 -16.05 15.21 -18.78
CA ASN A 294 -15.58 15.12 -20.16
C ASN A 294 -16.75 14.96 -21.16
N LEU A 295 -17.82 14.28 -20.75
CA LEU A 295 -18.99 14.05 -21.62
C LEU A 295 -19.89 15.29 -21.73
N ALA A 296 -20.20 15.94 -20.62
CA ALA A 296 -21.23 16.97 -20.57
C ALA A 296 -20.76 18.34 -21.11
N PRO A 297 -21.63 19.11 -21.79
CA PRO A 297 -21.34 20.49 -22.12
C PRO A 297 -21.52 21.39 -20.89
N LYS A 298 -20.58 22.34 -20.68
CA LYS A 298 -20.58 23.28 -19.53
C LYS A 298 -20.60 22.60 -18.15
N SER A 299 -19.86 21.50 -18.02
CA SER A 299 -19.48 20.93 -16.72
C SER A 299 -18.29 21.70 -16.12
N VAL A 300 -18.30 21.88 -14.79
CA VAL A 300 -17.13 22.32 -14.02
C VAL A 300 -16.91 21.35 -12.88
N TYR A 301 -15.67 20.86 -12.73
CA TYR A 301 -15.26 19.92 -11.68
C TYR A 301 -14.47 20.63 -10.57
N VAL A 302 -14.79 20.32 -9.31
CA VAL A 302 -14.15 20.87 -8.11
C VAL A 302 -14.00 19.79 -7.05
N SER A 303 -12.86 19.75 -6.33
CA SER A 303 -12.76 19.04 -5.04
C SER A 303 -13.15 19.98 -3.90
N GLY A 304 -14.00 19.50 -2.99
CA GLY A 304 -14.40 20.20 -1.78
C GLY A 304 -13.27 20.38 -0.76
N ALA A 305 -12.13 19.71 -0.90
CA ALA A 305 -10.99 19.86 0.01
C ALA A 305 -10.01 20.99 -0.40
N SER A 306 -9.95 21.35 -1.68
CA SER A 306 -8.95 22.29 -2.24
C SER A 306 -9.54 23.61 -2.73
N SER A 307 -10.78 23.95 -2.35
CA SER A 307 -11.55 25.08 -2.88
C SER A 307 -11.13 26.47 -2.35
N SER A 308 -10.14 26.55 -1.45
CA SER A 308 -9.73 27.79 -0.78
C SER A 308 -9.09 28.81 -1.74
N GLY A 309 -9.92 29.72 -2.25
CA GLY A 309 -9.49 30.88 -3.05
C GLY A 309 -10.54 31.34 -4.05
N VAL A 310 -11.08 30.42 -4.86
CA VAL A 310 -12.05 30.69 -5.96
C VAL A 310 -13.08 29.55 -6.13
N GLY A 311 -13.07 28.53 -5.26
CA GLY A 311 -13.54 27.18 -5.62
C GLY A 311 -14.99 27.07 -6.08
N LEU A 312 -15.96 27.54 -5.28
CA LEU A 312 -17.38 27.50 -5.64
C LEU A 312 -17.96 28.86 -6.00
N THR A 313 -17.63 29.90 -5.23
CA THR A 313 -18.11 31.28 -5.38
C THR A 313 -17.08 32.17 -6.06
N ALA A 314 -17.46 33.41 -6.40
CA ALA A 314 -16.50 34.34 -6.96
C ALA A 314 -15.52 34.89 -5.90
N SER A 315 -14.27 35.07 -6.34
CA SER A 315 -13.22 35.73 -5.56
C SER A 315 -13.01 37.16 -6.05
N ALA A 316 -12.48 38.03 -5.18
CA ALA A 316 -12.01 39.35 -5.57
C ALA A 316 -10.47 39.33 -5.63
N GLU A 317 -9.90 39.62 -6.79
CA GLU A 317 -8.47 39.80 -6.99
C GLU A 317 -8.16 41.27 -7.31
N LYS A 318 -7.02 41.77 -6.85
CA LYS A 318 -6.56 43.10 -7.25
C LYS A 318 -6.03 43.05 -8.68
N GLU A 319 -6.42 44.02 -9.50
CA GLU A 319 -5.93 44.15 -10.87
C GLU A 319 -4.40 44.38 -10.89
N LYS A 320 -3.71 43.82 -11.88
CA LYS A 320 -2.23 43.92 -11.95
C LYS A 320 -1.74 45.28 -12.43
N ASP A 321 -2.53 45.94 -13.27
CA ASP A 321 -2.19 47.19 -13.96
C ASP A 321 -3.11 48.37 -13.55
N GLY A 322 -3.92 48.19 -12.49
CA GLY A 322 -4.90 49.16 -12.02
C GLY A 322 -5.08 49.15 -10.49
N GLU A 323 -5.75 50.17 -9.96
CA GLU A 323 -6.10 50.24 -8.52
C GLU A 323 -7.40 49.49 -8.18
N GLY A 324 -8.06 48.90 -9.18
CA GLY A 324 -9.34 48.22 -9.05
C GLY A 324 -9.27 46.80 -8.47
N TRP A 325 -10.43 46.33 -8.01
CA TRP A 325 -10.68 44.92 -7.73
C TRP A 325 -11.49 44.31 -8.87
N ILE A 326 -11.07 43.15 -9.36
CA ILE A 326 -11.79 42.35 -10.35
C ILE A 326 -12.36 41.13 -9.67
N LEU A 327 -13.61 40.80 -9.99
CA LEU A 327 -14.32 39.68 -9.40
C LEU A 327 -14.32 38.48 -10.36
N LYS A 328 -13.62 37.40 -10.00
CA LYS A 328 -13.51 36.17 -10.79
C LYS A 328 -14.57 35.16 -10.38
N ALA A 329 -15.45 34.79 -11.31
CA ALA A 329 -16.49 33.79 -11.11
C ALA A 329 -15.94 32.41 -10.69
N GLY A 330 -16.51 31.82 -9.63
CA GLY A 330 -16.23 30.45 -9.21
C GLY A 330 -17.09 29.40 -9.93
N ALA A 331 -16.86 28.12 -9.62
CA ALA A 331 -17.41 27.01 -10.39
C ALA A 331 -18.94 27.00 -10.53
N MET A 332 -19.70 27.37 -9.49
CA MET A 332 -21.16 27.40 -9.55
C MET A 332 -21.71 28.49 -10.48
N VAL A 333 -20.95 29.58 -10.66
CA VAL A 333 -21.29 30.65 -11.59
C VAL A 333 -20.86 30.28 -13.01
N LEU A 334 -19.68 29.68 -13.17
CA LEU A 334 -19.15 29.22 -14.46
C LEU A 334 -19.99 28.08 -15.08
N ALA A 335 -20.53 27.19 -14.26
CA ALA A 335 -21.36 26.07 -14.68
C ALA A 335 -22.82 26.46 -15.04
N ASN A 336 -23.20 27.75 -15.02
CA ASN A 336 -24.59 28.21 -15.23
C ASN A 336 -25.21 27.66 -16.55
N GLY A 337 -26.34 26.93 -16.40
CA GLY A 337 -27.02 26.20 -17.47
C GLY A 337 -26.48 24.78 -17.75
N GLY A 338 -25.49 24.33 -16.99
CA GLY A 338 -24.79 23.04 -17.09
C GLY A 338 -24.70 22.31 -15.75
N LEU A 339 -23.55 21.67 -15.49
CA LEU A 339 -23.33 20.77 -14.36
C LEU A 339 -22.19 21.26 -13.45
N ALA A 340 -22.45 21.36 -12.15
CA ALA A 340 -21.43 21.53 -11.13
C ALA A 340 -21.11 20.17 -10.51
N LEU A 341 -19.89 19.70 -10.69
CA LEU A 341 -19.41 18.39 -10.26
C LEU A 341 -18.51 18.57 -9.05
N ILE A 342 -18.91 18.05 -7.90
CA ILE A 342 -18.25 18.31 -6.61
C ILE A 342 -17.79 16.97 -6.02
N ASP A 343 -16.49 16.75 -5.96
CA ASP A 343 -15.91 15.63 -5.23
C ASP A 343 -15.61 16.00 -3.77
N GLU A 344 -15.45 14.99 -2.90
CA GLU A 344 -15.17 15.16 -1.47
C GLU A 344 -16.13 16.13 -0.75
N PHE A 345 -17.42 16.09 -1.09
CA PHE A 345 -18.43 17.01 -0.59
C PHE A 345 -18.53 17.03 0.95
N ASP A 346 -18.17 15.93 1.63
CA ASP A 346 -18.11 15.87 3.10
C ASP A 346 -16.94 16.65 3.72
N LYS A 347 -15.92 17.01 2.93
CA LYS A 347 -14.72 17.78 3.34
C LYS A 347 -14.85 19.30 3.16
N MET A 348 -15.90 19.75 2.48
CA MET A 348 -16.13 21.17 2.17
C MET A 348 -16.11 22.08 3.41
N GLY A 349 -15.52 23.27 3.29
CA GLY A 349 -15.54 24.30 4.34
C GLY A 349 -16.90 24.97 4.51
N ASP A 350 -17.13 25.62 5.65
CA ASP A 350 -18.44 26.20 5.97
C ASP A 350 -18.85 27.40 5.09
N GLU A 351 -17.89 28.17 4.56
CA GLU A 351 -18.16 29.24 3.59
C GLU A 351 -18.73 28.67 2.28
N ASP A 352 -18.08 27.65 1.70
CA ASP A 352 -18.53 26.99 0.47
C ASP A 352 -19.87 26.24 0.68
N ARG A 353 -20.10 25.64 1.86
CA ARG A 353 -21.40 25.05 2.22
C ARG A 353 -22.50 26.11 2.26
N GLY A 354 -22.23 27.27 2.86
CA GLY A 354 -23.17 28.40 2.92
C GLY A 354 -23.54 28.91 1.53
N ALA A 355 -22.56 29.01 0.64
CA ALA A 355 -22.79 29.36 -0.76
C ALA A 355 -23.61 28.32 -1.53
N LEU A 356 -23.40 27.02 -1.28
CA LEU A 356 -24.24 25.97 -1.87
C LEU A 356 -25.68 26.03 -1.39
N HIS A 357 -25.91 26.33 -0.10
CA HIS A 357 -27.26 26.54 0.40
C HIS A 357 -28.00 27.64 -0.37
N GLU A 358 -27.34 28.78 -0.61
CA GLU A 358 -27.90 29.89 -1.39
C GLU A 358 -28.11 29.49 -2.86
N ALA A 359 -27.08 28.91 -3.50
CA ALA A 359 -27.12 28.52 -4.90
C ALA A 359 -28.18 27.46 -5.21
N MET A 360 -28.37 26.47 -4.34
CA MET A 360 -29.36 25.40 -4.52
C MET A 360 -30.79 25.82 -4.13
N GLU A 361 -30.97 26.82 -3.27
CA GLU A 361 -32.29 27.38 -2.94
C GLU A 361 -32.75 28.43 -3.96
N GLN A 362 -31.92 29.44 -4.19
CA GLN A 362 -32.31 30.67 -4.89
C GLN A 362 -31.88 30.65 -6.37
N GLN A 363 -31.11 29.65 -6.79
CA GLN A 363 -30.47 29.57 -8.12
C GLN A 363 -29.62 30.81 -8.44
N ARG A 364 -29.09 31.44 -7.38
CA ARG A 364 -28.26 32.64 -7.42
C ARG A 364 -27.21 32.60 -6.31
N ILE A 365 -26.14 33.36 -6.49
CA ILE A 365 -25.08 33.57 -5.51
C ILE A 365 -24.87 35.07 -5.38
N SER A 366 -25.09 35.61 -4.18
CA SER A 366 -24.81 37.00 -3.84
C SER A 366 -23.39 37.15 -3.28
N ILE A 367 -22.70 38.20 -3.72
CA ILE A 367 -21.27 38.39 -3.40
C ILE A 367 -21.05 39.84 -3.05
N ALA A 368 -20.58 40.06 -1.82
CA ALA A 368 -20.22 41.36 -1.25
C ALA A 368 -18.75 41.29 -0.78
N LYS A 369 -17.80 41.44 -1.71
CA LYS A 369 -16.35 41.34 -1.45
C LYS A 369 -15.63 42.52 -2.09
N ALA A 370 -14.62 43.07 -1.38
CA ALA A 370 -13.80 44.20 -1.82
C ALA A 370 -14.58 45.44 -2.33
N GLY A 371 -15.72 45.77 -1.69
CA GLY A 371 -16.59 46.89 -2.09
C GLY A 371 -17.51 46.61 -3.27
N ILE A 372 -17.40 45.46 -3.92
CA ILE A 372 -18.27 45.03 -5.02
C ILE A 372 -19.43 44.23 -4.43
N VAL A 373 -20.66 44.71 -4.64
CA VAL A 373 -21.90 44.00 -4.29
C VAL A 373 -22.61 43.62 -5.58
N THR A 374 -22.75 42.31 -5.84
CA THR A 374 -23.32 41.79 -7.09
C THR A 374 -24.01 40.44 -6.86
N GLN A 375 -24.86 40.01 -7.81
CA GLN A 375 -25.52 38.71 -7.80
C GLN A 375 -25.32 38.00 -9.14
N PHE A 376 -24.91 36.72 -9.07
CA PHE A 376 -24.79 35.86 -10.24
C PHE A 376 -25.92 34.84 -10.28
N GLN A 377 -26.33 34.43 -11.48
CA GLN A 377 -27.24 33.30 -11.66
C GLN A 377 -26.44 32.00 -11.66
N SER A 378 -26.92 31.01 -10.90
CA SER A 378 -26.35 29.67 -10.77
C SER A 378 -27.43 28.62 -11.03
N ARG A 379 -28.01 28.63 -12.23
CA ARG A 379 -28.97 27.61 -12.68
C ARG A 379 -28.21 26.36 -13.10
N THR A 380 -27.63 25.68 -12.12
CA THR A 380 -26.76 24.52 -12.30
C THR A 380 -27.40 23.28 -11.69
N SER A 381 -27.20 22.13 -12.32
CA SER A 381 -27.45 20.85 -11.68
C SER A 381 -26.19 20.43 -10.91
N VAL A 382 -26.33 20.10 -9.63
CA VAL A 382 -25.21 19.68 -8.78
C VAL A 382 -25.13 18.15 -8.77
N LEU A 383 -23.97 17.59 -9.11
CA LEU A 383 -23.66 16.18 -8.90
C LEU A 383 -22.50 16.08 -7.91
N ALA A 384 -22.80 15.56 -6.72
CA ALA A 384 -21.85 15.51 -5.61
C ALA A 384 -21.44 14.07 -5.27
N ALA A 385 -20.15 13.85 -5.03
CA ALA A 385 -19.61 12.67 -4.40
C ALA A 385 -19.26 12.96 -2.93
N ALA A 386 -19.70 12.10 -2.03
CA ALA A 386 -19.41 12.18 -0.60
C ALA A 386 -18.99 10.83 -0.04
N ASN A 387 -18.14 10.84 0.98
CA ASN A 387 -17.74 9.65 1.72
C ASN A 387 -18.43 9.59 3.09
N PRO A 388 -18.83 8.39 3.57
CA PRO A 388 -19.42 8.23 4.89
C PRO A 388 -18.37 8.51 5.97
N LYS A 389 -18.80 9.03 7.13
CA LYS A 389 -17.96 9.40 8.29
C LYS A 389 -16.96 8.33 8.70
N ALA A 390 -17.34 7.06 8.61
CA ALA A 390 -16.51 5.92 9.00
C ALA A 390 -15.64 5.33 7.87
N GLY A 391 -15.73 5.86 6.64
CA GLY A 391 -15.08 5.30 5.44
C GLY A 391 -15.77 4.06 4.85
N PHE A 392 -16.79 3.53 5.53
CA PHE A 392 -17.65 2.44 5.07
C PHE A 392 -19.11 2.71 5.50
N PHE A 393 -20.06 2.03 4.84
CA PHE A 393 -21.47 2.08 5.24
C PHE A 393 -21.76 1.03 6.32
N ASP A 394 -22.32 1.47 7.44
CA ASP A 394 -22.84 0.61 8.50
C ASP A 394 -24.30 0.22 8.18
N PRO A 395 -24.67 -1.07 8.09
CA PRO A 395 -26.04 -1.49 7.86
C PRO A 395 -27.02 -1.12 8.98
N SER A 396 -26.53 -0.87 10.21
CA SER A 396 -27.37 -0.64 11.39
C SER A 396 -27.80 0.83 11.59
N THR A 397 -27.17 1.77 10.87
CA THR A 397 -27.41 3.21 11.00
C THR A 397 -28.12 3.78 9.75
N PRO A 398 -29.11 4.68 9.86
CA PRO A 398 -29.74 5.31 8.68
C PRO A 398 -28.74 6.09 7.80
N ILE A 399 -28.84 5.92 6.48
CA ILE A 399 -27.91 6.50 5.48
C ILE A 399 -27.63 8.00 5.70
N PRO A 400 -28.63 8.89 5.92
CA PRO A 400 -28.37 10.32 6.10
C PRO A 400 -27.49 10.65 7.32
N MET A 401 -27.59 9.87 8.41
CA MET A 401 -26.81 10.10 9.62
C MET A 401 -25.32 9.75 9.44
N GLN A 402 -25.01 8.88 8.48
CA GLN A 402 -23.64 8.41 8.20
C GLN A 402 -22.78 9.44 7.45
N PHE A 403 -23.36 10.52 6.92
CA PHE A 403 -22.61 11.59 6.24
C PHE A 403 -22.33 12.78 7.15
N ASN A 404 -21.24 13.51 6.90
CA ASN A 404 -20.90 14.76 7.60
C ASN A 404 -21.49 15.99 6.90
N ILE A 405 -22.79 15.95 6.63
CA ILE A 405 -23.52 16.95 5.85
C ILE A 405 -24.74 17.37 6.65
N GLN A 406 -25.07 18.66 6.64
CA GLN A 406 -26.26 19.17 7.32
C GLN A 406 -27.53 18.59 6.66
N PRO A 407 -28.55 18.16 7.43
CA PRO A 407 -29.80 17.62 6.86
C PRO A 407 -30.49 18.55 5.86
N ALA A 408 -30.37 19.87 6.05
CA ALA A 408 -30.92 20.90 5.17
C ALA A 408 -30.20 21.05 3.81
N LEU A 409 -29.00 20.48 3.63
CA LEU A 409 -28.39 20.26 2.30
C LEU A 409 -28.86 18.94 1.71
N LEU A 410 -28.86 17.86 2.51
CA LEU A 410 -29.27 16.54 2.03
C LEU A 410 -30.71 16.52 1.50
N SER A 411 -31.63 17.26 2.12
CA SER A 411 -33.02 17.41 1.67
C SER A 411 -33.19 18.19 0.36
N ARG A 412 -32.11 18.78 -0.19
CA ARG A 412 -32.10 19.52 -1.46
C ARG A 412 -31.57 18.68 -2.64
N PHE A 413 -31.10 17.48 -2.37
CA PHE A 413 -30.76 16.52 -3.41
C PHE A 413 -31.99 15.65 -3.70
N ASP A 414 -32.52 15.75 -4.92
CA ASP A 414 -33.67 14.94 -5.36
C ASP A 414 -33.37 13.43 -5.35
N LEU A 415 -32.10 13.07 -5.56
CA LEU A 415 -31.63 11.69 -5.70
C LEU A 415 -30.36 11.47 -4.88
N ILE A 416 -30.36 10.44 -4.01
CA ILE A 416 -29.20 10.05 -3.19
C ILE A 416 -28.89 8.58 -3.43
N PHE A 417 -27.76 8.30 -4.08
CA PHE A 417 -27.32 6.93 -4.40
C PHE A 417 -26.23 6.44 -3.44
N ALA A 418 -26.59 5.50 -2.55
CA ALA A 418 -25.63 4.89 -1.63
C ALA A 418 -24.87 3.72 -2.29
N ILE A 419 -23.68 4.00 -2.83
CA ILE A 419 -22.80 2.97 -3.40
C ILE A 419 -22.12 2.18 -2.28
N ARG A 420 -22.69 1.00 -1.96
CA ARG A 420 -22.09 0.05 -1.01
C ARG A 420 -20.98 -0.76 -1.65
N ASP A 421 -20.01 -1.16 -0.84
CA ASP A 421 -18.97 -2.10 -1.20
C ASP A 421 -19.25 -3.44 -0.51
N GLU A 422 -19.38 -4.50 -1.30
CA GLU A 422 -19.84 -5.82 -0.85
C GLU A 422 -18.85 -6.86 -1.37
N LEU A 423 -18.30 -7.66 -0.45
CA LEU A 423 -17.31 -8.70 -0.75
C LEU A 423 -17.95 -9.81 -1.61
N ASP A 424 -17.68 -9.82 -2.91
CA ASP A 424 -18.10 -10.86 -3.84
C ASP A 424 -16.92 -11.20 -4.77
N GLU A 425 -16.30 -12.35 -4.53
CA GLU A 425 -15.14 -12.84 -5.28
C GLU A 425 -15.39 -12.91 -6.80
N SER A 426 -16.62 -13.18 -7.24
CA SER A 426 -16.98 -13.22 -8.66
C SER A 426 -17.04 -11.83 -9.29
N ARG A 427 -17.46 -10.83 -8.51
CA ARG A 427 -17.54 -9.42 -8.91
C ARG A 427 -16.17 -8.77 -8.87
N ASP A 428 -15.42 -8.96 -7.78
CA ASP A 428 -14.06 -8.45 -7.61
C ASP A 428 -13.13 -9.02 -8.70
N ARG A 429 -13.23 -10.32 -9.03
CA ARG A 429 -12.45 -10.93 -10.13
C ARG A 429 -12.76 -10.31 -11.50
N ARG A 430 -14.03 -9.98 -11.78
CA ARG A 430 -14.43 -9.28 -13.02
C ARG A 430 -13.90 -7.85 -13.06
N ILE A 431 -14.00 -7.10 -11.96
CA ILE A 431 -13.48 -5.73 -11.84
C ILE A 431 -11.95 -5.72 -12.02
N ALA A 432 -11.23 -6.60 -11.32
CA ALA A 432 -9.78 -6.73 -11.42
C ALA A 432 -9.34 -7.11 -12.85
N GLY A 433 -10.02 -8.07 -13.49
CA GLY A 433 -9.76 -8.46 -14.87
C GLY A 433 -9.92 -7.31 -15.86
N HIS A 434 -10.98 -6.50 -15.71
CA HIS A 434 -11.23 -5.31 -16.53
C HIS A 434 -10.14 -4.23 -16.35
N ILE A 435 -9.76 -3.93 -15.11
CA ILE A 435 -8.70 -2.95 -14.79
C ILE A 435 -7.35 -3.42 -15.39
N LEU A 436 -6.99 -4.69 -15.19
CA LEU A 436 -5.73 -5.24 -15.72
C LEU A 436 -5.70 -5.26 -17.25
N ALA A 437 -6.82 -5.56 -17.91
CA ALA A 437 -6.92 -5.49 -19.37
C ALA A 437 -6.72 -4.06 -19.89
N GLY A 438 -7.32 -3.06 -19.23
CA GLY A 438 -7.13 -1.65 -19.57
C GLY A 438 -5.67 -1.19 -19.43
N HIS A 439 -5.01 -1.53 -18.33
CA HIS A 439 -3.59 -1.19 -18.13
C HIS A 439 -2.66 -1.90 -19.14
N LYS A 440 -2.96 -3.15 -19.51
CA LYS A 440 -2.18 -3.88 -20.51
C LYS A 440 -2.23 -3.17 -21.87
N LEU A 441 -3.44 -2.87 -22.36
CA LEU A 441 -3.64 -2.19 -23.65
C LEU A 441 -3.02 -0.78 -23.67
N ALA A 442 -3.12 -0.03 -22.56
CA ALA A 442 -2.47 1.26 -22.41
C ALA A 442 -0.94 1.18 -22.48
N GLY A 443 -0.32 0.17 -21.86
CA GLY A 443 1.12 -0.09 -21.94
C GLY A 443 1.58 -0.53 -23.33
N GLU A 444 0.75 -1.32 -24.03
CA GLU A 444 0.99 -1.80 -25.39
C GLU A 444 0.61 -0.77 -26.48
N LYS A 445 0.10 0.42 -26.10
CA LYS A 445 -0.42 1.48 -27.01
C LYS A 445 -1.37 0.95 -28.09
N THR A 446 -2.10 -0.12 -27.79
CA THR A 446 -2.97 -0.82 -28.74
C THR A 446 -4.42 -0.48 -28.44
N GLU A 447 -5.22 -0.16 -29.45
CA GLU A 447 -6.64 0.14 -29.24
C GLU A 447 -7.40 -1.12 -28.75
N PRO A 448 -8.40 -0.96 -27.86
CA PRO A 448 -9.22 -2.08 -27.42
C PRO A 448 -10.01 -2.67 -28.61
N PRO A 449 -10.12 -4.01 -28.73
CA PRO A 449 -10.98 -4.67 -29.72
C PRO A 449 -12.42 -4.15 -29.67
N GLU A 450 -13.15 -4.21 -30.79
CA GLU A 450 -14.51 -3.64 -30.86
C GLU A 450 -15.51 -4.31 -29.90
N ASP A 451 -15.42 -5.62 -29.71
CA ASP A 451 -16.20 -6.39 -28.72
C ASP A 451 -15.65 -6.31 -27.28
N SER A 452 -14.67 -5.45 -27.02
CA SER A 452 -14.08 -5.32 -25.68
C SER A 452 -15.02 -4.54 -24.74
N PRO A 453 -15.24 -5.01 -23.50
CA PRO A 453 -16.01 -4.26 -22.49
C PRO A 453 -15.34 -2.94 -22.06
N LEU A 454 -14.16 -2.61 -22.61
CA LEU A 454 -13.46 -1.33 -22.43
C LEU A 454 -13.94 -0.24 -23.41
N LYS A 455 -14.59 -0.59 -24.53
CA LYS A 455 -15.13 0.37 -25.50
C LYS A 455 -16.61 0.62 -25.19
N PRO A 456 -17.07 1.86 -25.00
CA PRO A 456 -18.49 2.13 -24.80
C PRO A 456 -19.27 1.83 -26.08
N SER A 457 -20.49 1.29 -25.95
CA SER A 457 -21.35 0.93 -27.10
C SER A 457 -21.84 2.15 -27.90
N ILE A 458 -21.79 3.34 -27.32
CA ILE A 458 -22.08 4.62 -27.97
C ILE A 458 -20.86 5.52 -27.77
N ASP A 459 -20.35 6.07 -28.87
CA ASP A 459 -19.27 7.05 -28.84
C ASP A 459 -19.66 8.32 -28.04
N ALA A 460 -18.68 8.90 -27.32
CA ALA A 460 -18.91 10.02 -26.42
C ALA A 460 -19.33 11.31 -27.18
N ASP A 461 -18.79 11.56 -28.37
CA ASP A 461 -19.15 12.72 -29.18
C ASP A 461 -20.54 12.53 -29.81
N LEU A 462 -20.88 11.32 -30.25
CA LEU A 462 -22.23 10.98 -30.71
C LEU A 462 -23.26 11.19 -29.59
N LEU A 463 -22.99 10.67 -28.39
CA LEU A 463 -23.86 10.81 -27.22
C LEU A 463 -24.03 12.29 -26.83
N ARG A 464 -22.95 13.08 -26.81
CA ARG A 464 -23.00 14.53 -26.54
C ARG A 464 -23.86 15.26 -27.57
N LYS A 465 -23.70 14.96 -28.87
CA LYS A 465 -24.52 15.53 -29.96
C LYS A 465 -26.00 15.14 -29.85
N TYR A 466 -26.28 13.88 -29.52
CA TYR A 466 -27.64 13.37 -29.35
C TYR A 466 -28.37 14.06 -28.18
N ILE A 467 -27.72 14.20 -27.02
CA ILE A 467 -28.28 14.92 -25.87
C ILE A 467 -28.54 16.41 -26.22
N ALA A 468 -27.62 17.05 -26.95
CA ALA A 468 -27.79 18.43 -27.39
C ALA A 468 -28.93 18.59 -28.41
N TYR A 469 -29.15 17.63 -29.30
CA TYR A 469 -30.30 17.58 -30.21
C TYR A 469 -31.62 17.43 -29.42
N ALA A 470 -31.70 16.47 -28.51
CA ALA A 470 -32.90 16.19 -27.72
C ALA A 470 -33.33 17.41 -26.89
N ARG A 471 -32.38 18.08 -26.20
CA ARG A 471 -32.64 19.30 -25.41
C ARG A 471 -33.06 20.52 -26.24
N ARG A 472 -32.92 20.50 -27.57
CA ARG A 472 -33.32 21.59 -28.48
C ARG A 472 -34.65 21.33 -29.18
N ASN A 473 -34.96 20.07 -29.47
CA ASN A 473 -36.04 19.69 -30.39
C ASN A 473 -37.21 18.96 -29.72
N HIS A 474 -37.08 18.51 -28.46
CA HIS A 474 -38.13 17.79 -27.75
C HIS A 474 -38.51 18.49 -26.45
N PHE A 475 -39.78 18.89 -26.35
CA PHE A 475 -40.38 19.53 -25.18
C PHE A 475 -41.60 18.71 -24.75
N PRO A 476 -41.40 17.59 -24.00
CA PRO A 476 -42.50 16.71 -23.62
C PRO A 476 -43.46 17.41 -22.67
N THR A 477 -44.76 17.26 -22.92
CA THR A 477 -45.85 17.70 -22.04
C THR A 477 -46.40 16.52 -21.23
N LEU A 478 -46.88 16.78 -20.01
CA LEU A 478 -47.57 15.77 -19.22
C LEU A 478 -48.96 15.49 -19.80
N SER A 479 -49.32 14.22 -19.91
CA SER A 479 -50.69 13.79 -20.21
C SER A 479 -51.53 13.68 -18.93
N ASP A 480 -52.84 13.76 -19.05
CA ASP A 480 -53.76 13.72 -17.89
C ASP A 480 -53.63 12.42 -17.07
N ASP A 481 -53.40 11.28 -17.75
CA ASP A 481 -53.11 9.99 -17.11
C ASP A 481 -51.78 10.02 -16.31
N ALA A 482 -50.76 10.70 -16.82
CA ALA A 482 -49.50 10.87 -16.08
C ALA A 482 -49.68 11.78 -14.86
N ILE A 483 -50.48 12.85 -14.97
CA ILE A 483 -50.81 13.75 -13.86
C ILE A 483 -51.53 12.97 -12.75
N ALA A 484 -52.59 12.23 -13.09
CA ALA A 484 -53.35 11.43 -12.13
C ALA A 484 -52.49 10.35 -11.45
N LYS A 485 -51.55 9.72 -12.17
CA LYS A 485 -50.61 8.75 -11.58
C LYS A 485 -49.61 9.39 -10.62
N ILE A 486 -49.08 10.56 -10.95
CA ILE A 486 -48.14 11.30 -10.09
C ILE A 486 -48.84 11.78 -8.82
N GLU A 487 -50.07 12.29 -8.92
CA GLU A 487 -50.87 12.72 -7.77
C GLU A 487 -51.14 11.56 -6.81
N ASN A 488 -51.66 10.43 -7.32
CA ASN A 488 -51.92 9.24 -6.51
C ASN A 488 -50.64 8.72 -5.83
N PHE A 489 -49.53 8.63 -6.58
CA PHE A 489 -48.24 8.19 -6.03
C PHE A 489 -47.74 9.12 -4.90
N TYR A 490 -47.89 10.44 -5.05
CA TYR A 490 -47.50 11.39 -4.01
C TYR A 490 -48.34 11.23 -2.74
N VAL A 491 -49.66 11.05 -2.89
CA VAL A 491 -50.58 10.83 -1.77
C VAL A 491 -50.30 9.52 -1.06
N GLU A 492 -49.98 8.43 -1.78
CA GLU A 492 -49.57 7.16 -1.18
C GLU A 492 -48.23 7.28 -0.44
N MET A 493 -47.20 7.84 -1.07
CA MET A 493 -45.89 8.06 -0.46
C MET A 493 -45.98 8.86 0.85
N ARG A 494 -46.89 9.85 0.92
CA ARG A 494 -47.15 10.63 2.14
C ARG A 494 -47.86 9.84 3.25
N LYS A 495 -48.62 8.79 2.93
CA LYS A 495 -49.23 7.89 3.94
C LYS A 495 -48.18 6.97 4.56
N THR A 496 -47.22 6.49 3.78
CA THR A 496 -46.15 5.57 4.23
C THR A 496 -45.06 6.25 5.07
N GLY A 497 -44.99 7.58 5.05
CA GLY A 497 -44.02 8.38 5.80
C GLY A 497 -44.44 8.80 7.21
N LYS A 498 -45.37 8.08 7.85
CA LYS A 498 -45.83 8.27 9.23
C LYS A 498 -45.34 7.16 10.15
#